data_AF-A0AAW8WQH6-F1
#
_entry.id   AF-A0AAW8WQH6-F1
#
_cell.length_a   1.000
_cell.length_b   1.000
_cell.length_c   1.000
_cell.angle_alpha   90.00
_cell.angle_beta   90.00
_cell.angle_gamma   90.00
#
_symmetry.space_group_name_H-M   'P 1'
#
loop_
_entity.id
_entity.type
_entity.pdbx_description
1 polymer ?
#
loop_
_entity_poly.entity_id
_entity_poly.type
_entity_poly.pdbx_seq_one_letter_code
_entity_poly.pdbx_strand_id
1 'polypeptide(L)'
;MSANTTRYSSISVALVDDFIDYSKQLKNSFNGAFNPLVSIYSMITELDNTKQLNNNLLLDIKKKLQVLPTFYHVQVTRLFITRFIKELEPSIQEAELNRDCVDLEDLLMDACSDFEQLDQKIPSILEVLYLTLRSGIDNEQNTTLRSHVNLLVSDRNTQARVLYDFCDKYQAKYNARLKQGVFPSGR
;
A
#
# COMPACT_ATOMS: atom_id res chain seq x y z
N MET A 1 -2.43 -27.57 -4.07
CA MET A 1 -2.59 -26.13 -4.36
C MET A 1 -3.00 -26.00 -5.81
N SER A 2 -3.95 -25.13 -6.16
CA SER A 2 -4.35 -24.96 -7.57
C SER A 2 -3.26 -24.21 -8.34
N ALA A 3 -3.15 -24.44 -9.65
CA ALA A 3 -2.17 -23.75 -10.51
C ALA A 3 -2.27 -22.22 -10.41
N ASN A 4 -3.48 -21.70 -10.16
CA ASN A 4 -3.72 -20.26 -9.95
C ASN A 4 -3.13 -19.75 -8.63
N THR A 5 -3.17 -20.52 -7.53
CA THR A 5 -2.52 -20.11 -6.27
C THR A 5 -1.02 -19.94 -6.46
N THR A 6 -0.37 -20.94 -7.04
CA THR A 6 1.08 -20.89 -7.30
C THR A 6 1.42 -19.71 -8.21
N ARG A 7 0.64 -19.49 -9.27
CA ARG A 7 0.82 -18.34 -10.18
C ARG A 7 0.72 -17.01 -9.44
N TYR A 8 -0.34 -16.78 -8.66
CA TYR A 8 -0.53 -15.50 -7.98
C TYR A 8 0.50 -15.28 -6.88
N SER A 9 0.88 -16.31 -6.13
CA SER A 9 1.98 -16.21 -5.16
C SER A 9 3.31 -15.84 -5.83
N SER A 10 3.64 -16.44 -6.98
CA SER A 10 4.85 -16.06 -7.73
C SER A 10 4.78 -14.61 -8.24
N ILE A 11 3.62 -14.17 -8.73
CA ILE A 11 3.41 -12.77 -9.14
C ILE A 11 3.58 -11.84 -7.94
N SER A 12 3.04 -12.19 -6.77
CA SER A 12 3.18 -11.39 -5.55
C SER A 12 4.64 -11.20 -5.14
N VAL A 13 5.46 -12.27 -5.18
CA VAL A 13 6.89 -12.17 -4.84
C VAL A 13 7.62 -11.27 -5.85
N ALA A 14 7.43 -11.53 -7.14
CA ALA A 14 8.07 -10.72 -8.19
C ALA A 14 7.64 -9.24 -8.12
N LEU A 15 6.37 -8.99 -7.79
CA LEU A 15 5.87 -7.62 -7.61
C LEU A 15 6.54 -6.91 -6.43
N VAL A 16 6.83 -7.64 -5.34
CA VAL A 16 7.58 -7.07 -4.22
C VAL A 16 9.03 -6.80 -4.60
N ASP A 17 9.68 -7.68 -5.36
CA ASP A 17 11.02 -7.40 -5.92
C ASP A 17 11.01 -6.10 -6.73
N ASP A 18 10.03 -5.95 -7.64
CA ASP A 18 9.90 -4.75 -8.45
C ASP A 18 9.64 -3.48 -7.62
N PHE A 19 8.81 -3.56 -6.58
CA PHE A 19 8.55 -2.44 -5.67
C PHE A 19 9.82 -2.01 -4.94
N ILE A 20 10.63 -2.97 -4.51
CA ILE A 20 11.92 -2.73 -3.87
C ILE A 20 12.90 -2.09 -4.85
N ASP A 21 12.98 -2.59 -6.08
CA ASP A 21 13.86 -2.02 -7.10
C ASP A 21 13.44 -0.60 -7.50
N TYR A 22 12.14 -0.33 -7.60
CA TYR A 22 11.62 1.02 -7.79
C TYR A 22 12.00 1.93 -6.60
N SER A 23 11.82 1.45 -5.38
CA SER A 23 12.19 2.21 -4.17
C SER A 23 13.68 2.53 -4.12
N LYS A 24 14.55 1.60 -4.57
CA LYS A 24 16.01 1.84 -4.68
C LYS A 24 16.32 2.94 -5.71
N GLN A 25 15.62 2.96 -6.84
CA GLN A 25 15.77 4.01 -7.86
C GLN A 25 15.34 5.38 -7.31
N LEU A 26 14.20 5.42 -6.62
CA LEU A 26 13.64 6.65 -6.04
C LEU A 26 14.49 7.20 -4.89
N LYS A 27 15.02 6.34 -4.03
CA LYS A 27 15.80 6.74 -2.84
C LYS A 27 16.96 7.67 -3.19
N ASN A 28 17.62 7.44 -4.32
CA ASN A 28 18.81 8.21 -4.72
C ASN A 28 18.51 9.67 -5.09
N SER A 29 17.25 10.00 -5.41
CA SER A 29 16.81 11.35 -5.80
C SER A 29 15.86 11.99 -4.78
N PHE A 30 15.48 11.26 -3.72
CA PHE A 30 14.52 11.75 -2.74
C PHE A 30 15.20 12.56 -1.63
N ASN A 31 14.73 13.79 -1.42
CA ASN A 31 15.16 14.64 -0.32
C ASN A 31 14.11 14.59 0.80
N GLY A 32 14.43 14.00 1.94
CA GLY A 32 13.57 13.99 3.13
C GLY A 32 13.48 12.63 3.82
N ALA A 33 12.45 12.46 4.66
CA ALA A 33 12.19 11.20 5.34
C ALA A 33 11.71 10.13 4.34
N PHE A 34 12.64 9.29 3.89
CA PHE A 34 12.32 8.21 2.96
C PHE A 34 11.68 7.03 3.72
N ASN A 35 10.56 6.54 3.21
CA ASN A 35 9.73 5.53 3.88
C ASN A 35 8.86 4.76 2.85
N PRO A 36 8.27 3.61 3.24
CA PRO A 36 7.44 2.81 2.34
C PRO A 36 6.30 3.58 1.67
N LEU A 37 5.63 4.48 2.39
CA LEU A 37 4.50 5.24 1.83
C LEU A 37 4.91 6.22 0.75
N VAL A 38 6.04 6.91 0.91
CA VAL A 38 6.61 7.77 -0.14
C VAL A 38 6.80 6.96 -1.42
N SER A 39 7.35 5.75 -1.31
CA SER A 39 7.58 4.88 -2.48
C SER A 39 6.28 4.40 -3.12
N ILE A 40 5.29 4.00 -2.32
CA ILE A 40 3.96 3.62 -2.81
C ILE A 40 3.30 4.79 -3.53
N TYR A 41 3.30 5.98 -2.92
CA TYR A 41 2.70 7.18 -3.47
C TYR A 41 3.35 7.56 -4.80
N SER A 42 4.67 7.73 -4.84
CA SER A 42 5.40 8.07 -6.07
C SER A 42 5.17 7.04 -7.18
N MET A 43 5.24 5.74 -6.85
CA MET A 43 5.01 4.68 -7.81
C MET A 43 3.61 4.75 -8.41
N ILE A 44 2.57 4.85 -7.58
CA ILE A 44 1.19 4.87 -8.05
C ILE A 44 0.90 6.16 -8.83
N THR A 45 1.44 7.31 -8.41
CA THR A 45 1.36 8.55 -9.20
C THR A 45 1.96 8.38 -10.59
N GLU A 46 3.12 7.73 -10.72
CA GLU A 46 3.72 7.47 -12.04
C GLU A 46 2.88 6.49 -12.86
N LEU A 47 2.29 5.47 -12.25
CA LEU A 47 1.41 4.49 -12.91
C LEU A 47 0.09 5.09 -13.41
N ASP A 48 -0.45 6.06 -12.67
CA ASP A 48 -1.68 6.81 -12.94
C ASP A 48 -1.49 7.84 -14.06
N ASN A 49 -0.29 8.39 -14.20
CA ASN A 49 0.04 9.33 -15.26
C ASN A 49 -0.02 8.67 -16.65
N THR A 50 -0.96 9.11 -17.48
CA THR A 50 -1.27 8.55 -18.82
C THR A 50 -0.31 9.00 -19.94
N LYS A 51 0.68 9.84 -19.64
CA LYS A 51 1.74 10.20 -20.59
C LYS A 51 2.74 9.05 -20.68
N GLN A 52 2.67 8.29 -21.77
CA GLN A 52 3.56 7.17 -22.16
C GLN A 52 4.60 6.77 -21.11
N LEU A 53 4.22 5.77 -20.32
CA LEU A 53 5.05 5.19 -19.29
C LEU A 53 6.19 4.41 -19.96
N ASN A 54 7.35 5.06 -20.10
CA ASN A 54 8.51 4.52 -20.81
C ASN A 54 9.45 3.69 -19.92
N ASN A 55 9.18 3.66 -18.60
CA ASN A 55 9.94 2.86 -17.65
C ASN A 55 9.46 1.40 -17.68
N ASN A 56 10.32 0.50 -18.17
CA ASN A 56 10.03 -0.94 -18.27
C ASN A 56 9.66 -1.58 -16.92
N LEU A 57 10.29 -1.15 -15.82
CA LEU A 57 9.98 -1.64 -14.49
C LEU A 57 8.54 -1.29 -14.10
N LEU A 58 8.15 -0.02 -14.26
CA LEU A 58 6.80 0.43 -13.95
C LEU A 58 5.75 -0.20 -14.89
N LEU A 59 6.08 -0.43 -16.16
CA LEU A 59 5.20 -1.17 -17.08
C LEU A 59 4.96 -2.61 -16.60
N ASP A 60 6.00 -3.26 -16.09
CA ASP A 60 5.91 -4.62 -15.58
C ASP A 60 5.12 -4.67 -14.26
N ILE A 61 5.38 -3.73 -13.34
CA ILE A 61 4.57 -3.51 -12.13
C ILE A 61 3.09 -3.34 -12.49
N LYS A 62 2.78 -2.46 -13.46
CA LYS A 62 1.40 -2.20 -13.90
C LYS A 62 0.71 -3.49 -14.37
N LYS A 63 1.39 -4.27 -15.20
CA LYS A 63 0.87 -5.55 -15.71
C LYS A 63 0.61 -6.53 -14.57
N LYS A 64 1.54 -6.66 -13.62
CA LYS A 64 1.38 -7.54 -12.46
C LYS A 64 0.22 -7.12 -11.57
N LEU A 65 0.09 -5.82 -11.27
CA LEU A 65 -1.05 -5.29 -10.49
C LEU A 65 -2.40 -5.50 -11.19
N GLN A 66 -2.46 -5.39 -12.51
CA GLN A 66 -3.69 -5.59 -13.28
C GLN A 66 -4.20 -7.04 -13.27
N VAL A 67 -3.30 -8.02 -13.18
CA VAL A 67 -3.67 -9.44 -13.19
C VAL A 67 -3.76 -10.04 -11.79
N LEU A 68 -3.17 -9.40 -10.78
CA LEU A 68 -3.17 -9.87 -9.41
C LEU A 68 -4.52 -9.57 -8.75
N PRO A 69 -5.22 -10.55 -8.18
CA PRO A 69 -6.44 -10.28 -7.44
C PRO A 69 -6.16 -9.47 -6.17
N THR A 70 -7.06 -8.54 -5.83
CA THR A 70 -6.98 -7.70 -4.61
C THR A 70 -6.70 -8.49 -3.33
N PHE A 71 -7.18 -9.73 -3.25
CA PHE A 71 -6.86 -10.68 -2.17
C PHE A 71 -5.36 -10.76 -1.84
N TYR A 72 -4.48 -10.73 -2.85
CA TYR A 72 -3.03 -10.84 -2.66
C TYR A 72 -2.35 -9.49 -2.38
N HIS A 73 -3.05 -8.37 -2.57
CA HIS A 73 -2.42 -7.04 -2.42
C HIS A 73 -1.98 -6.78 -0.98
N VAL A 74 -2.73 -7.26 0.03
CA VAL A 74 -2.31 -7.13 1.44
C VAL A 74 -1.01 -7.86 1.73
N GLN A 75 -0.81 -9.04 1.15
CA GLN A 75 0.45 -9.80 1.30
C GLN A 75 1.61 -9.07 0.62
N VAL A 76 1.37 -8.55 -0.59
CA VAL A 76 2.38 -7.76 -1.33
C VAL A 76 2.78 -6.53 -0.52
N THR A 77 1.81 -5.76 -0.02
CA THR A 77 2.06 -4.56 0.78
C THR A 77 2.83 -4.88 2.06
N ARG A 78 2.40 -5.89 2.83
CA ARG A 78 3.08 -6.29 4.07
C ARG A 78 4.52 -6.71 3.82
N LEU A 79 4.74 -7.56 2.82
CA LEU A 79 6.09 -8.04 2.49
C LEU A 79 6.97 -6.91 1.95
N PHE A 80 6.40 -6.00 1.15
CA PHE A 80 7.08 -4.80 0.70
C PHE A 80 7.52 -3.93 1.87
N ILE A 81 6.66 -3.61 2.84
CA ILE A 81 7.02 -2.81 4.03
C ILE A 81 8.17 -3.47 4.79
N THR A 82 8.06 -4.78 5.06
CA THR A 82 9.10 -5.53 5.77
C THR A 82 10.43 -5.49 5.04
N ARG A 83 10.43 -5.74 3.72
CA ARG A 83 11.66 -5.70 2.92
C ARG A 83 12.20 -4.30 2.75
N PHE A 84 11.34 -3.30 2.63
CA PHE A 84 11.73 -1.90 2.51
C PHE A 84 12.50 -1.47 3.75
N ILE A 85 11.95 -1.73 4.95
CA ILE A 85 12.62 -1.40 6.21
C ILE A 85 13.94 -2.14 6.29
N LYS A 86 13.96 -3.45 6.01
CA LYS A 86 15.18 -4.25 6.10
C LYS A 86 16.28 -3.84 5.11
N GLU A 87 15.92 -3.56 3.86
CA GLU A 87 16.89 -3.35 2.76
C GLU A 87 17.24 -1.87 2.54
N LEU A 88 16.30 -0.95 2.76
CA LEU A 88 16.47 0.47 2.44
C LEU A 88 16.60 1.33 3.69
N GLU A 89 15.79 1.13 4.72
CA GLU A 89 15.73 2.01 5.90
C GLU A 89 15.80 1.22 7.22
N PRO A 90 16.91 0.50 7.50
CA PRO A 90 17.00 -0.41 8.64
C PRO A 90 17.02 0.28 10.01
N SER A 91 17.14 1.61 10.03
CA SER A 91 17.01 2.41 11.25
C SER A 91 15.56 2.59 11.70
N ILE A 92 14.57 2.30 10.85
CA ILE A 92 13.16 2.37 11.22
C ILE A 92 12.86 1.27 12.23
N GLN A 93 12.26 1.65 13.36
CA GLN A 93 11.79 0.75 14.40
C GLN A 93 10.33 1.03 14.67
N GLU A 94 9.50 0.00 14.80
CA GLU A 94 8.08 0.21 15.12
C GLU A 94 7.94 0.96 16.44
N ALA A 95 7.17 2.05 16.43
CA ALA A 95 6.82 2.77 17.65
C ALA A 95 5.92 1.92 18.56
N GLU A 96 5.89 2.26 19.84
CA GLU A 96 4.89 1.73 20.75
C GLU A 96 3.49 2.22 20.33
N LEU A 97 2.48 1.36 20.52
CA LEU A 97 1.10 1.70 20.22
C LEU A 97 0.66 2.90 21.07
N ASN A 98 0.27 3.98 20.40
CA ASN A 98 -0.22 5.20 21.03
C ASN A 98 -1.51 5.67 20.35
N ARG A 99 -2.07 6.78 20.84
CA ARG A 99 -3.31 7.35 20.30
C ARG A 99 -3.19 7.72 18.82
N ASP A 100 -2.08 8.33 18.43
CA ASP A 100 -1.87 8.74 17.04
C ASP A 100 -1.84 7.52 16.10
N CYS A 101 -1.28 6.39 16.54
CA CYS A 101 -1.34 5.14 15.77
C CYS A 101 -2.78 4.72 15.52
N VAL A 102 -3.61 4.71 16.57
CA VAL A 102 -5.02 4.33 16.48
C VAL A 102 -5.79 5.28 15.56
N ASP A 103 -5.63 6.59 15.75
CA ASP A 103 -6.33 7.61 14.96
C ASP A 103 -5.94 7.54 13.46
N LEU A 104 -4.67 7.23 13.15
CA LEU A 104 -4.19 7.04 11.78
C LEU A 104 -4.68 5.74 11.14
N GLU A 105 -4.74 4.65 11.90
CA GLU A 105 -5.30 3.39 11.42
C GLU A 105 -6.79 3.50 11.13
N ASP A 106 -7.54 4.15 12.01
CA ASP A 106 -8.98 4.33 11.85
C ASP A 106 -9.26 5.23 10.63
N LEU A 107 -8.47 6.27 10.41
CA LEU A 107 -8.51 7.06 9.17
C LEU A 107 -8.36 6.19 7.89
N LEU A 108 -7.41 5.24 7.89
CA LEU A 108 -7.20 4.35 6.75
C LEU A 108 -8.34 3.34 6.57
N MET A 109 -8.91 2.84 7.67
CA MET A 109 -10.05 1.92 7.65
C MET A 109 -11.36 2.60 7.27
N ASP A 110 -11.54 3.86 7.64
CA ASP A 110 -12.67 4.70 7.22
C ASP A 110 -12.57 4.97 5.71
N ALA A 111 -11.39 5.34 5.21
CA ALA A 111 -11.16 5.47 3.77
C ALA A 111 -11.48 4.19 3.00
N CYS A 112 -11.14 3.00 3.53
CA CYS A 112 -11.57 1.73 2.94
C CYS A 112 -13.09 1.62 2.82
N SER A 113 -13.81 2.02 3.88
CA SER A 113 -15.27 1.95 3.94
C SER A 113 -15.91 2.92 2.95
N ASP A 114 -15.37 4.13 2.85
CA ASP A 114 -15.85 5.16 1.93
C ASP A 114 -15.69 4.72 0.47
N PHE A 115 -14.51 4.22 0.08
CA PHE A 115 -14.29 3.70 -1.27
C PHE A 115 -15.17 2.50 -1.59
N GLU A 116 -15.33 1.58 -0.63
CA GLU A 116 -16.22 0.44 -0.82
C GLU A 116 -17.67 0.86 -1.07
N GLN A 117 -18.16 1.87 -0.35
CA GLN A 117 -19.51 2.41 -0.54
C GLN A 117 -19.66 3.14 -1.88
N LEU A 118 -18.64 3.91 -2.30
CA LEU A 118 -18.67 4.67 -3.54
C LEU A 118 -18.60 3.75 -4.78
N ASP A 119 -17.65 2.82 -4.81
CA ASP A 119 -17.37 1.98 -5.98
C ASP A 119 -18.07 0.61 -5.94
N GLN A 120 -18.79 0.32 -4.85
CA GLN A 120 -19.45 -0.97 -4.61
C GLN A 120 -18.49 -2.17 -4.74
N LYS A 121 -17.20 -1.94 -4.45
CA LYS A 121 -16.11 -2.91 -4.57
C LYS A 121 -15.10 -2.70 -3.45
N ILE A 122 -14.55 -3.79 -2.92
CA ILE A 122 -13.48 -3.72 -1.92
C ILE A 122 -12.24 -3.09 -2.58
N PRO A 123 -11.76 -1.92 -2.09
CA PRO A 123 -10.61 -1.22 -2.69
C PRO A 123 -9.32 -1.99 -2.44
N SER A 124 -8.32 -1.79 -3.29
CA SER A 124 -6.98 -2.31 -3.03
C SER A 124 -6.36 -1.60 -1.82
N ILE A 125 -5.66 -2.32 -0.93
CA ILE A 125 -4.94 -1.67 0.17
C ILE A 125 -3.95 -0.60 -0.33
N LEU A 126 -3.30 -0.84 -1.49
CA LEU A 126 -2.38 0.11 -2.11
C LEU A 126 -3.10 1.38 -2.61
N GLU A 127 -4.33 1.22 -3.10
CA GLU A 127 -5.16 2.30 -3.58
C GLU A 127 -5.65 3.17 -2.43
N VAL A 128 -6.03 2.55 -1.31
CA VAL A 128 -6.39 3.27 -0.07
C VAL A 128 -5.20 4.11 0.40
N LEU A 129 -4.01 3.52 0.53
CA LEU A 129 -2.80 4.25 0.93
C LEU A 129 -2.52 5.42 -0.02
N TYR A 130 -2.57 5.20 -1.33
CA TYR A 130 -2.35 6.25 -2.34
C TYR A 130 -3.36 7.39 -2.22
N LEU A 131 -4.66 7.07 -2.21
CA LEU A 131 -5.72 8.07 -2.24
C LEU A 131 -5.83 8.83 -0.92
N THR A 132 -5.58 8.20 0.23
CA THR A 132 -5.50 8.91 1.50
C THR A 132 -4.36 9.92 1.51
N LEU A 133 -3.17 9.53 1.04
CA LEU A 133 -2.04 10.45 0.93
C LEU A 133 -2.34 11.59 -0.04
N ARG A 134 -2.85 11.26 -1.23
CA ARG A 134 -3.22 12.26 -2.25
C ARG A 134 -4.26 13.25 -1.70
N SER A 135 -5.30 12.76 -1.04
CA SER A 135 -6.34 13.59 -0.44
C SER A 135 -5.78 14.53 0.63
N GLY A 136 -4.89 14.05 1.51
CA GLY A 136 -4.27 14.93 2.51
C GLY A 136 -3.26 15.93 1.96
N ILE A 137 -2.63 15.64 0.83
CA ILE A 137 -1.73 16.55 0.12
C ILE A 137 -2.53 17.62 -0.66
N ASP A 138 -3.56 17.20 -1.39
CA ASP A 138 -4.34 18.07 -2.29
C ASP A 138 -5.40 18.91 -1.54
N ASN A 139 -5.88 18.46 -0.37
CA ASN A 139 -6.95 19.13 0.37
C ASN A 139 -6.42 20.16 1.37
N GLU A 140 -6.19 21.39 0.89
CA GLU A 140 -5.69 22.49 1.73
C GLU A 140 -6.66 22.92 2.85
N GLN A 141 -7.96 22.61 2.72
CA GLN A 141 -9.00 23.06 3.65
C GLN A 141 -9.21 22.09 4.83
N ASN A 142 -8.93 20.79 4.65
CA ASN A 142 -9.06 19.79 5.70
C ASN A 142 -7.77 19.69 6.53
N THR A 143 -7.61 20.60 7.50
CA THR A 143 -6.43 20.71 8.36
C THR A 143 -6.16 19.45 9.18
N THR A 144 -7.20 18.75 9.64
CA THR A 144 -7.09 17.49 10.40
C THR A 144 -6.51 16.38 9.53
N LEU A 145 -7.11 16.14 8.35
CA LEU A 145 -6.63 15.12 7.41
C LEU A 145 -5.18 15.40 7.01
N ARG A 146 -4.86 16.65 6.70
CA ARG A 146 -3.50 17.07 6.35
C ARG A 146 -2.53 16.85 7.50
N SER A 147 -2.92 17.14 8.74
CA SER A 147 -2.09 16.89 9.92
C SER A 147 -1.81 15.39 10.09
N HIS A 148 -2.83 14.54 9.94
CA HIS A 148 -2.68 13.09 10.01
C HIS A 148 -1.78 12.55 8.89
N VAL A 149 -1.98 12.98 7.65
CA VAL A 149 -1.12 12.57 6.52
C VAL A 149 0.32 13.06 6.72
N ASN A 150 0.53 14.28 7.20
CA ASN A 150 1.86 14.78 7.53
C ASN A 150 2.54 13.94 8.61
N LEU A 151 1.82 13.57 9.67
CA LEU A 151 2.35 12.69 10.71
C LEU A 151 2.73 11.33 10.14
N LEU A 152 1.83 10.72 9.36
CA LEU A 152 2.04 9.43 8.72
C LEU A 152 3.24 9.41 7.75
N VAL A 153 3.57 10.54 7.13
CA VAL A 153 4.72 10.64 6.20
C VAL A 153 6.01 11.07 6.91
N SER A 154 5.94 11.86 7.98
CA SER A 154 7.13 12.42 8.65
C SER A 154 7.68 11.54 9.76
N ASP A 155 6.82 10.85 10.52
CA ASP A 155 7.23 9.93 11.57
C ASP A 155 7.30 8.49 11.04
N ARG A 156 8.51 8.07 10.67
CA ARG A 156 8.77 6.77 10.06
C ARG A 156 8.51 5.59 10.99
N ASN A 157 8.66 5.78 12.30
CA ASN A 157 8.48 4.72 13.30
C ASN A 157 6.99 4.49 13.59
N THR A 158 6.25 5.58 13.78
CA THR A 158 4.78 5.55 13.88
C THR A 158 4.17 5.01 12.58
N GLN A 159 4.69 5.42 11.42
CA GLN A 159 4.24 4.88 10.14
C GLN A 159 4.41 3.37 10.05
N ALA A 160 5.58 2.84 10.38
CA ALA A 160 5.83 1.40 10.28
C ALA A 160 4.81 0.60 11.10
N ARG A 161 4.52 1.08 12.32
CA ARG A 161 3.49 0.51 13.20
C ARG A 161 2.11 0.55 12.55
N VAL A 162 1.66 1.74 12.15
CA VAL A 162 0.35 1.98 11.52
C VAL A 162 0.17 1.12 10.27
N LEU A 163 1.19 0.98 9.43
CA LEU A 163 1.07 0.20 8.20
C LEU A 163 0.90 -1.31 8.46
N TYR A 164 1.59 -1.86 9.46
CA TYR A 164 1.41 -3.26 9.84
C TYR A 164 0.03 -3.50 10.45
N ASP A 165 -0.38 -2.65 11.39
CA ASP A 165 -1.68 -2.76 12.05
C ASP A 165 -2.82 -2.54 11.05
N PHE A 166 -2.66 -1.62 10.10
CA PHE A 166 -3.58 -1.42 8.97
C PHE A 166 -3.69 -2.67 8.07
N CYS A 167 -2.57 -3.31 7.72
CA CYS A 167 -2.61 -4.57 6.97
C CYS A 167 -3.43 -5.63 7.71
N ASP A 168 -3.25 -5.74 9.02
CA ASP A 168 -3.95 -6.73 9.85
C ASP A 168 -5.45 -6.42 9.98
N LYS A 169 -5.83 -5.15 10.21
CA LYS A 169 -7.23 -4.70 10.23
C LYS A 169 -7.92 -4.88 8.86
N TYR A 170 -7.24 -4.50 7.77
CA TYR A 170 -7.75 -4.69 6.41
C TYR A 170 -7.99 -6.18 6.12
N GLN A 171 -7.01 -7.03 6.45
CA GLN A 171 -7.15 -8.47 6.26
C GLN A 171 -8.29 -9.03 7.10
N ALA A 172 -8.39 -8.67 8.38
CA ALA A 172 -9.47 -9.10 9.26
C ALA A 172 -10.85 -8.75 8.69
N LYS A 173 -11.02 -7.53 8.15
CA LYS A 173 -12.29 -7.05 7.58
C LYS A 173 -12.66 -7.73 6.25
N TYR A 174 -11.69 -7.89 5.34
CA TYR A 174 -12.00 -8.20 3.94
C TYR A 174 -11.60 -9.60 3.47
N ASN A 175 -10.74 -10.31 4.21
CA ASN A 175 -10.13 -11.58 3.76
C ASN A 175 -11.16 -12.62 3.29
N ALA A 176 -12.26 -12.81 4.02
CA ALA A 176 -13.27 -13.81 3.65
C ALA A 176 -13.93 -13.51 2.29
N ARG A 177 -14.32 -12.24 2.06
CA ARG A 177 -14.98 -11.80 0.81
C ARG A 177 -14.00 -11.79 -0.37
N LEU A 178 -12.78 -11.31 -0.15
CA LEU A 178 -11.73 -11.32 -1.17
C LEU A 178 -11.33 -12.75 -1.55
N LYS A 179 -11.27 -13.68 -0.59
CA LYS A 179 -10.93 -15.09 -0.84
C LYS A 179 -11.96 -15.76 -1.73
N GLN A 180 -13.26 -15.48 -1.56
CA GLN A 180 -14.32 -16.03 -2.41
C GLN A 180 -14.17 -15.64 -3.89
N GLY A 181 -13.66 -14.43 -4.17
CA GLY A 181 -13.39 -13.98 -5.53
C GLY A 181 -12.21 -14.69 -6.22
N VAL A 182 -11.33 -15.34 -5.46
CA VAL A 182 -10.15 -16.05 -5.98
C VAL A 182 -10.34 -17.57 -5.95
N PHE A 183 -10.99 -18.05 -4.90
CA PHE A 183 -11.29 -19.44 -4.63
C PHE A 183 -12.81 -19.57 -4.53
N PRO A 184 -13.53 -19.57 -5.66
CA PRO A 184 -14.95 -19.86 -5.63
C PRO A 184 -15.10 -21.24 -5.00
N SER A 185 -15.77 -21.29 -3.85
CA SER A 185 -16.13 -22.54 -3.20
C SER A 185 -16.85 -23.38 -4.25
N GLY A 186 -16.30 -24.55 -4.58
CA GLY A 186 -16.97 -25.48 -5.48
C GLY A 186 -18.37 -25.72 -4.93
N ARG A 187 -19.39 -25.30 -5.68
CA ARG A 187 -20.76 -25.76 -5.51
C ARG A 187 -20.93 -27.02 -6.34
#